data_AF-A0A2H6N1N8-F1
#
_entry.id   AF-A0A2H6N1N8-F1
#
_cell.length_a   1.000
_cell.length_b   1.000
_cell.length_c   1.000
_cell.angle_alpha   90.00
_cell.angle_beta   90.00
_cell.angle_gamma   90.00
#
_symmetry.space_group_name_H-M   'P 1'
#
loop_
_entity.id
_entity.type
_entity.pdbx_description
1 polymer ?
#
loop_
_entity_poly.entity_id
_entity_poly.type
_entity_poly.pdbx_seq_one_letter_code
_entity_poly.pdbx_strand_id
1 'polypeptide(L)'
;YSNFISFPLYLNEQRVNTLKALWMMEPKEVGDWQHTEFYHFIAHAYDEPRYTLHYKTDAPLNIRSIFYVPGVKPSVFDVSQEQGSSVALYSRKVLILTKAT
;
A
#
# COMPACT_ATOMS: atom_id res chain seq x y z
N TYR A 1 -10.72 5.06 -5.28
CA TYR A 1 -11.22 3.70 -5.60
C TYR A 1 -10.45 3.02 -6.72
N SER A 2 -10.34 3.62 -7.91
CA SER A 2 -9.82 2.95 -9.12
C SER A 2 -8.34 3.21 -9.42
N ASN A 3 -7.53 3.63 -8.45
CA ASN A 3 -6.16 4.09 -8.72
C ASN A 3 -5.23 2.98 -9.26
N PHE A 4 -5.58 1.72 -9.03
CA PHE A 4 -4.75 0.56 -9.35
C PHE A 4 -5.32 -0.33 -10.45
N ILE A 5 -6.34 0.13 -11.17
CA ILE A 5 -6.88 -0.65 -12.30
C ILE A 5 -5.84 -0.78 -13.42
N SER A 6 -5.91 -1.88 -14.18
CA SER A 6 -4.88 -2.25 -15.15
C SER A 6 -4.86 -1.43 -16.45
N PHE A 7 -5.90 -0.64 -16.71
CA PHE A 7 -6.02 0.17 -17.93
C PHE A 7 -5.70 1.63 -17.64
N PRO A 8 -5.12 2.39 -18.59
CA PRO A 8 -4.84 3.80 -18.39
C PRO A 8 -6.14 4.59 -18.19
N LEU A 9 -6.18 5.39 -17.14
CA LEU A 9 -7.28 6.30 -16.82
C LEU A 9 -6.85 7.72 -17.14
N TYR A 10 -7.67 8.41 -17.95
CA TYR A 10 -7.47 9.82 -18.30
C TYR A 10 -8.61 10.65 -17.72
N LEU A 11 -8.27 11.76 -17.09
CA LEU A 11 -9.20 12.80 -16.66
C LEU A 11 -8.72 14.12 -17.27
N ASN A 12 -9.55 14.75 -18.10
CA ASN A 12 -9.17 15.96 -18.85
C ASN A 12 -7.84 15.78 -19.60
N GLU A 13 -7.70 14.69 -20.35
CA GLU A 13 -6.50 14.32 -21.12
C GLU A 13 -5.25 13.98 -20.29
N GLN A 14 -5.28 14.17 -18.97
CA GLN A 14 -4.19 13.81 -18.06
C GLN A 14 -4.37 12.40 -17.52
N ARG A 15 -3.32 11.58 -17.61
CA ARG A 15 -3.31 10.23 -17.01
C ARG A 15 -3.27 10.33 -15.48
N VAL A 16 -4.24 9.72 -14.81
CA VAL A 16 -4.37 9.78 -13.34
C VAL A 16 -3.80 8.57 -12.60
N ASN A 17 -3.84 7.37 -13.20
CA ASN A 17 -3.31 6.16 -12.55
C ASN A 17 -1.85 5.91 -12.95
N THR A 18 -0.93 6.47 -12.17
CA THR A 18 0.52 6.37 -12.40
C THR A 18 1.18 5.26 -11.60
N LEU A 19 0.62 4.90 -10.44
CA LEU A 19 1.19 3.88 -9.55
C LEU A 19 0.71 2.47 -9.88
N LYS A 20 1.65 1.52 -9.84
CA LYS A 20 1.38 0.09 -9.99
C LYS A 20 0.93 -0.50 -8.66
N ALA A 21 0.05 -1.51 -8.72
CA ALA A 21 -0.34 -2.30 -7.56
C ALA A 21 0.81 -3.21 -7.13
N LEU A 22 1.75 -2.71 -6.32
CA LEU A 22 2.96 -3.45 -5.98
C LEU A 22 2.70 -4.79 -5.31
N TRP A 23 1.65 -4.88 -4.48
CA TRP A 23 1.26 -6.12 -3.80
C TRP A 23 0.89 -7.26 -4.77
N MET A 24 0.62 -6.93 -6.04
CA MET A 24 0.34 -7.93 -7.07
C MET A 24 1.59 -8.48 -7.75
N MET A 25 2.74 -7.79 -7.64
CA MET A 25 4.00 -8.14 -8.31
C MET A 25 4.72 -9.28 -7.59
N GLU A 26 5.76 -9.86 -8.20
CA GLU A 26 6.62 -10.81 -7.48
C GLU A 26 7.55 -10.08 -6.50
N PRO A 27 7.66 -10.49 -5.22
CA PRO A 27 8.44 -9.78 -4.22
C PRO A 27 9.90 -9.57 -4.62
N LYS A 28 10.47 -10.54 -5.35
CA LYS A 28 11.85 -10.48 -5.86
C LYS A 28 12.06 -9.47 -6.98
N GLU A 29 10.98 -9.03 -7.63
CA GLU A 29 11.02 -8.05 -8.73
C GLU A 29 10.75 -6.62 -8.26
N VAL A 30 10.41 -6.43 -6.99
CA VAL A 30 10.13 -5.11 -6.41
C VAL A 30 11.37 -4.62 -5.67
N GLY A 31 11.94 -3.52 -6.14
CA GLY A 31 13.10 -2.89 -5.48
C GLY A 31 12.70 -2.03 -4.29
N ASP A 32 13.66 -1.74 -3.41
CA ASP A 32 13.47 -0.92 -2.20
C ASP A 32 12.92 0.48 -2.48
N TRP A 33 13.36 1.10 -3.58
CA TRP A 33 12.85 2.40 -4.02
C TRP A 33 11.37 2.36 -4.37
N GLN A 34 10.88 1.26 -4.97
CA GLN A 34 9.46 1.09 -5.29
C GLN A 34 8.64 0.92 -4.00
N HIS A 35 9.17 0.16 -3.05
CA HIS A 35 8.57 0.01 -1.74
C HIS A 35 8.46 1.36 -1.01
N THR A 36 9.51 2.18 -1.07
CA THR A 36 9.54 3.53 -0.49
C THR A 36 8.49 4.44 -1.13
N GLU A 37 8.44 4.53 -2.45
CA GLU A 37 7.44 5.34 -3.18
C GLU A 37 6.00 4.88 -2.90
N PHE A 38 5.79 3.57 -2.83
CA PHE A 38 4.47 3.02 -2.54
C PHE A 38 4.08 3.23 -1.07
N TYR A 39 5.02 3.13 -0.14
CA TYR A 39 4.83 3.46 1.28
C TYR A 39 4.41 4.92 1.44
N HIS A 40 5.17 5.87 0.86
CA HIS A 40 4.82 7.29 0.87
C HIS A 40 3.40 7.53 0.36
N PHE A 41 3.03 6.88 -0.74
CA PHE A 41 1.72 7.03 -1.34
C PHE A 41 0.58 6.51 -0.44
N ILE A 42 0.69 5.31 0.12
CA ILE A 42 -0.42 4.70 0.89
C ILE A 42 -0.51 5.20 2.33
N ALA A 43 0.62 5.52 2.96
CA ALA A 43 0.68 5.92 4.36
C ALA A 43 0.62 7.45 4.54
N HIS A 44 0.70 8.21 3.43
CA HIS A 44 0.87 9.67 3.46
C HIS A 44 2.08 10.10 4.30
N ALA A 45 3.14 9.30 4.22
CA ALA A 45 4.36 9.45 4.98
C ALA A 45 5.48 10.04 4.11
N TYR A 46 6.48 10.64 4.76
CA TYR A 46 7.66 11.24 4.11
C TYR A 46 8.96 10.55 4.52
N ASP A 47 8.91 9.63 5.48
CA ASP A 47 10.03 8.80 5.91
C ASP A 47 10.08 7.48 5.13
N GLU A 48 11.19 6.76 5.27
CA GLU A 48 11.35 5.46 4.64
C GLU A 48 10.85 4.32 5.55
N PRO A 49 10.27 3.24 4.99
CA PRO A 49 9.86 2.11 5.80
C PRO A 49 11.09 1.37 6.37
N ARG A 50 11.17 1.26 7.70
CA ARG A 50 12.22 0.48 8.38
C ARG A 50 12.15 -1.00 8.05
N TYR A 51 10.93 -1.53 7.98
CA TYR A 51 10.68 -2.91 7.62
C TYR A 51 9.58 -2.99 6.57
N THR A 52 9.77 -3.95 5.67
CA THR A 52 8.82 -4.26 4.60
C THR A 52 8.57 -5.76 4.60
N LEU A 53 7.31 -6.16 4.66
CA LEU A 53 6.87 -7.54 4.48
C LEU A 53 5.97 -7.62 3.26
N HIS A 54 6.51 -8.10 2.14
CA HIS A 54 5.74 -8.39 0.94
C HIS A 54 5.34 -9.87 0.95
N TYR A 55 4.08 -10.13 1.28
CA TYR A 55 3.56 -11.47 1.50
C TYR A 55 2.58 -11.90 0.40
N LYS A 56 2.82 -13.09 -0.14
CA LYS A 56 1.95 -13.72 -1.14
C LYS A 56 1.75 -15.19 -0.81
N THR A 57 0.50 -15.61 -0.83
CA THR A 57 0.12 -17.03 -0.77
C THR A 57 -1.14 -17.25 -1.60
N ASP A 58 -1.28 -18.45 -2.17
CA ASP A 58 -2.47 -18.87 -2.91
C ASP A 58 -3.35 -19.85 -2.10
N ALA A 59 -2.85 -20.37 -0.98
CA ALA A 59 -3.55 -21.36 -0.15
C ALA A 59 -3.41 -21.07 1.36
N PRO A 60 -4.47 -21.33 2.17
CA PRO A 60 -5.83 -21.71 1.75
C PRO A 60 -6.62 -20.57 1.10
N LEU A 61 -6.09 -19.34 1.14
CA LEU A 61 -6.68 -18.14 0.56
C LEU A 61 -5.67 -17.45 -0.34
N ASN A 62 -6.16 -16.79 -1.40
CA ASN A 62 -5.33 -15.89 -2.18
C ASN A 62 -5.09 -14.60 -1.40
N ILE A 63 -3.90 -14.44 -0.85
CA ILE A 63 -3.48 -13.25 -0.10
C ILE A 63 -2.32 -12.62 -0.84
N ARG A 64 -2.46 -11.33 -1.10
CA ARG A 64 -1.44 -10.47 -1.68
C ARG A 64 -1.40 -9.21 -0.84
N SER A 65 -0.40 -9.09 0.01
CA SER A 65 -0.30 -8.01 0.98
C SER A 65 1.11 -7.46 1.05
N ILE A 66 1.20 -6.17 1.39
CA ILE A 66 2.45 -5.55 1.80
C ILE A 66 2.17 -4.83 3.13
N PHE A 67 3.04 -5.08 4.10
CA PHE A 67 3.03 -4.37 5.38
C PHE A 67 4.33 -3.58 5.53
N TYR A 68 4.21 -2.38 6.08
CA TYR A 68 5.33 -1.49 6.35
C TYR A 68 5.38 -1.13 7.83
N VAL A 69 6.60 -1.00 8.35
CA VAL A 69 6.86 -0.39 9.66
C VAL A 69 7.53 0.96 9.39
N PRO A 70 6.96 2.09 9.85
CA PRO A 70 7.56 3.41 9.69
C PRO A 70 9.00 3.48 10.22
N GLY A 71 9.84 4.26 9.55
CA GLY A 71 11.20 4.57 9.97
C GLY A 71 11.24 5.50 11.17
N VAL A 72 10.30 6.45 11.20
CA VAL A 72 10.09 7.38 12.29
C VAL A 72 9.40 6.69 13.46
N LYS A 73 9.94 6.89 14.66
CA LYS A 73 9.32 6.42 15.89
C LYS A 73 8.02 7.22 16.12
N PRO A 74 6.86 6.56 16.33
CA PRO A 74 5.62 7.27 16.65
C PRO A 74 5.78 8.03 17.97
N SER A 75 5.20 9.22 18.03
CA SER A 75 5.18 10.03 19.24
C SER A 75 4.22 9.43 20.27
N VAL A 76 4.36 9.85 21.53
CA VAL A 76 3.42 9.45 22.60
C VAL A 76 1.98 9.87 22.26
N PHE A 77 1.83 10.98 21.54
CA PHE A 77 0.53 11.46 21.07
C PHE A 77 -0.07 10.51 20.02
N ASP A 78 0.73 10.06 19.05
CA ASP A 78 0.28 9.12 18.00
C ASP A 78 -0.19 7.78 18.59
N VAL A 79 0.49 7.30 19.62
CA VAL A 79 0.11 6.06 20.34
C VAL A 79 -1.13 6.27 21.20
N SER A 80 -1.33 7.46 21.76
CA SER A 80 -2.49 7.79 22.61
C SER A 80 -3.78 8.01 21.82
N GLN A 81 -3.67 8.38 20.54
CA GLN A 81 -4.81 8.28 19.64
C GLN A 81 -5.02 6.80 19.34
N GLU A 82 -6.10 6.20 19.84
CA GLU A 82 -6.56 4.85 19.45
C GLU A 82 -6.98 4.84 17.97
N GLN A 83 -6.04 5.08 17.07
CA GLN A 83 -6.20 4.81 15.66
C GLN A 83 -6.04 3.29 15.53
N GLY A 84 -7.17 2.58 15.40
CA GLY A 84 -7.14 1.15 15.10
C GLY A 84 -6.30 0.83 13.85
N SER A 85 -6.13 -0.46 13.55
CA SER A 85 -5.39 -0.93 12.37
C SER A 85 -5.80 -0.18 11.09
N SER A 86 -4.84 0.47 10.43
CA SER A 86 -5.07 1.28 9.22
C SER A 86 -4.61 0.56 7.95
N VAL A 87 -5.09 -0.66 7.71
CA VAL A 87 -4.76 -1.41 6.49
C VAL A 87 -5.81 -1.15 5.41
N ALA A 88 -5.38 -0.72 4.22
CA ALA A 88 -6.28 -0.58 3.09
C ALA A 88 -6.61 -1.95 2.47
N LEU A 89 -7.89 -2.28 2.37
CA LEU A 89 -8.37 -3.54 1.83
C LEU A 89 -8.75 -3.39 0.36
N TYR A 90 -8.20 -4.26 -0.48
CA TYR A 90 -8.49 -4.33 -1.90
C TYR A 90 -8.96 -5.71 -2.31
N SER A 91 -9.84 -5.77 -3.33
CA SER A 91 -10.12 -6.99 -4.07
C SER A 91 -9.99 -6.72 -5.56
N ARG A 92 -9.23 -7.57 -6.27
CA ARG A 92 -8.96 -7.43 -7.72
C ARG A 92 -8.52 -6.01 -8.12
N LYS A 93 -7.64 -5.40 -7.31
CA LYS A 93 -7.12 -4.02 -7.46
C LYS A 93 -8.16 -2.90 -7.26
N VAL A 94 -9.36 -3.21 -6.80
CA VAL A 94 -10.40 -2.24 -6.44
C VAL A 94 -10.41 -2.07 -4.93
N LEU A 95 -10.39 -0.81 -4.48
CA LEU A 95 -10.47 -0.47 -3.05
C LEU A 95 -11.84 -0.85 -2.48
N ILE A 96 -11.86 -1.63 -1.40
CA ILE A 96 -13.06 -1.97 -0.63
C ILE A 96 -13.17 -1.05 0.58
N LEU A 97 -12.13 -0.99 1.42
CA LEU A 97 -12.06 -0.16 2.62
C LEU A 97 -10.71 0.54 2.70
N THR A 98 -10.72 1.83 3.03
CA THR A 98 -9.48 2.61 3.24
C THR A 98 -8.78 2.24 4.55
N LYS A 99 -9.55 1.88 5.58
CA LYS A 99 -9.06 1.39 6.87
C LYS A 99 -9.90 0.18 7.28
N ALA A 100 -9.34 -1.02 7.15
CA ALA A 100 -9.96 -2.26 7.59
C ALA A 100 -9.45 -2.61 8.99
N THR A 101 -10.39 -2.62 9.94
CA THR A 101 -10.25 -3.05 11.33
C THR A 101 -11.13 -4.26 11.59
#